data_AF-A0A3A9ESG1-F1
#
_entry.id   AF-A0A3A9ESG1-F1
#
_cell.length_a   1.000
_cell.length_b   1.000
_cell.length_c   1.000
_cell.angle_alpha   90.00
_cell.angle_beta   90.00
_cell.angle_gamma   90.00
#
_symmetry.space_group_name_H-M   'P 1'
#
loop_
_entity.id
_entity.type
_entity.pdbx_description
1 polymer ?
#
loop_
_entity_poly.entity_id
_entity_poly.type
_entity_poly.pdbx_seq_one_letter_code
_entity_poly.pdbx_strand_id
1 'polypeptide(L)'
;MIEPKLKKIGDYFKFEEDTIFTIPDYQRAYSWGVDNCDKLWQDINDFVESESKDRYFFGTIIINCQDNDTKYGLIDSQRRTTTFLLLLKALLVRINVAINRIASDEDSASLCRGLQERRRRIMGILYKVETPANV
;
A
#
# COMPACT_ATOMS: atom_id res chain seq x y z
N MET A 1 -21.33 -1.24 -19.25
CA MET A 1 -19.99 -1.79 -19.58
C MET A 1 -19.08 -1.49 -18.41
N ILE A 2 -18.38 -2.48 -17.85
CA ILE A 2 -17.42 -2.23 -16.77
C ILE A 2 -16.15 -1.70 -17.42
N GLU A 3 -15.78 -0.45 -17.15
CA GLU A 3 -14.61 0.18 -17.73
C GLU A 3 -13.41 0.09 -16.77
N PRO A 4 -12.31 -0.57 -17.16
CA PRO A 4 -11.13 -0.69 -16.30
C PRO A 4 -10.43 0.66 -16.19
N LYS A 5 -10.12 1.09 -14.96
CA LYS A 5 -9.35 2.31 -14.68
C LYS A 5 -7.96 1.94 -14.16
N LEU A 6 -6.92 2.38 -14.87
CA LEU A 6 -5.54 2.23 -14.40
C LEU A 6 -5.30 3.22 -13.25
N LYS A 7 -4.95 2.71 -12.06
CA LYS A 7 -4.61 3.50 -10.87
C LYS A 7 -3.30 3.03 -10.27
N LYS A 8 -2.54 3.94 -9.65
CA LYS A 8 -1.41 3.54 -8.80
C LYS A 8 -1.96 2.89 -7.54
N ILE A 9 -1.23 1.93 -6.99
CA ILE A 9 -1.65 1.22 -5.78
C ILE A 9 -1.83 2.15 -4.57
N GLY A 10 -1.07 3.24 -4.49
CA GLY A 10 -1.25 4.25 -3.45
C GLY A 10 -2.55 5.05 -3.61
N ASP A 11 -3.04 5.22 -4.85
CA ASP A 11 -4.30 5.94 -5.12
C ASP A 11 -5.52 5.02 -5.00
N TYR A 12 -5.31 3.70 -5.04
CA TYR A 12 -6.36 2.71 -4.76
C TYR A 12 -6.88 2.78 -3.32
N PHE A 13 -6.05 3.18 -2.36
CA PHE A 13 -6.43 3.34 -0.95
C PHE A 13 -6.82 4.77 -0.57
N LYS A 14 -6.79 5.71 -1.52
CA LYS A 14 -7.26 7.08 -1.30
C LYS A 14 -8.75 7.12 -1.57
N PHE A 15 -9.48 7.32 -0.49
CA PHE A 15 -10.93 7.46 -0.51
C PHE A 15 -11.29 8.83 0.07
N GLU A 16 -12.44 9.37 -0.35
CA GLU A 16 -12.99 10.59 0.26
C GLU A 16 -13.38 10.31 1.73
N GLU A 17 -13.52 11.34 2.56
CA GLU A 17 -13.74 11.18 4.01
C GLU A 17 -14.97 10.31 4.32
N ASP A 18 -16.06 10.49 3.57
CA ASP A 18 -17.32 9.77 3.75
C ASP A 18 -17.38 8.40 3.05
N THR A 19 -16.26 7.95 2.49
CA THR A 19 -16.20 6.70 1.76
C THR A 19 -15.87 5.50 2.65
N ILE A 20 -16.72 4.47 2.60
CA ILE A 20 -16.56 3.21 3.30
C ILE A 20 -15.95 2.16 2.36
N PHE A 21 -14.79 1.60 2.75
CA PHE A 21 -14.17 0.47 2.07
C PHE A 21 -14.34 -0.80 2.91
N THR A 22 -14.94 -1.84 2.32
CA THR A 22 -15.30 -3.08 3.01
C THR A 22 -14.76 -4.31 2.29
N ILE A 23 -14.45 -5.34 3.06
CA ILE A 23 -14.28 -6.70 2.57
C ILE A 23 -15.61 -7.43 2.86
N PRO A 24 -16.37 -7.86 1.85
CA PRO A 24 -17.66 -8.51 2.06
C PRO A 24 -17.55 -9.86 2.80
N ASP A 25 -18.56 -10.19 3.60
CA ASP A 25 -18.57 -11.40 4.45
C ASP A 25 -18.52 -12.72 3.68
N TYR A 26 -18.97 -12.73 2.42
CA TYR A 26 -18.93 -13.91 1.55
C TYR A 26 -17.51 -14.23 1.03
N GLN A 27 -16.53 -13.38 1.32
CA GLN A 27 -15.13 -13.61 0.94
C GLN A 27 -14.47 -14.69 1.81
N ARG A 28 -13.54 -15.43 1.22
CA ARG A 28 -12.80 -16.47 1.95
C ARG A 28 -11.86 -15.82 2.97
N ALA A 29 -11.63 -16.52 4.09
CA ALA A 29 -10.58 -16.13 5.02
C ALA A 29 -9.22 -16.01 4.32
N TYR A 30 -8.38 -15.11 4.83
CA TYR A 30 -7.01 -14.97 4.36
C TYR A 30 -6.26 -16.29 4.53
N SER A 31 -5.68 -16.80 3.44
CA SER A 31 -5.06 -18.13 3.41
C SER A 31 -3.69 -18.15 2.72
N TRP A 32 -3.11 -16.98 2.43
CA TRP A 32 -1.76 -16.93 1.89
C TRP A 32 -0.77 -17.23 3.01
N GLY A 33 -0.11 -18.38 2.88
CA GLY A 33 1.06 -18.74 3.67
C GLY A 33 2.35 -18.10 3.14
N VAL A 34 3.45 -18.44 3.80
CA VAL A 34 4.81 -17.88 3.55
C VAL A 34 5.19 -17.93 2.07
N ASP A 35 5.05 -19.07 1.39
CA ASP A 35 5.41 -19.22 -0.02
C ASP A 35 4.73 -18.20 -0.95
N ASN A 36 3.50 -17.79 -0.64
CA ASN A 36 2.79 -16.78 -1.46
C ASN A 36 3.32 -15.38 -1.17
N CYS A 37 3.64 -15.09 0.09
CA CYS A 37 4.25 -13.82 0.49
C CYS A 37 5.65 -13.69 -0.12
N ASP A 38 6.43 -14.76 -0.11
CA ASP A 38 7.77 -14.79 -0.69
C ASP A 38 7.72 -14.55 -2.20
N LYS A 39 6.79 -15.19 -2.93
CA LYS A 39 6.59 -14.92 -4.36
C LYS A 39 6.28 -13.45 -4.63
N LEU A 40 5.32 -12.87 -3.89
CA LEU A 40 5.00 -11.44 -4.05
C LEU A 40 6.22 -10.55 -3.78
N TRP A 41 7.02 -10.89 -2.77
CA TRP A 41 8.24 -10.16 -2.43
C TRP A 41 9.31 -10.27 -3.52
N GLN A 42 9.55 -11.48 -4.04
CA GLN A 42 10.49 -11.70 -5.14
C GLN A 42 10.06 -10.94 -6.39
N ASP A 43 8.77 -11.02 -6.78
CA ASP A 43 8.27 -10.29 -7.96
C ASP A 43 8.50 -8.77 -7.85
N ILE A 44 8.36 -8.20 -6.65
CA ILE A 44 8.62 -6.78 -6.39
C ILE A 44 10.12 -6.48 -6.48
N ASN A 45 10.98 -7.32 -5.90
CA ASN A 45 12.43 -7.12 -5.93
C ASN A 45 12.99 -7.27 -7.33
N ASP A 46 12.63 -8.34 -8.04
CA ASP A 46 13.05 -8.60 -9.42
C ASP A 46 12.71 -7.40 -10.31
N PHE A 47 11.52 -6.83 -10.13
CA PHE A 47 11.14 -5.62 -10.84
C PHE A 47 11.99 -4.41 -10.46
N VAL A 48 12.27 -4.18 -9.18
CA VAL A 48 13.13 -3.07 -8.72
C VAL A 48 14.56 -3.22 -9.25
N GLU A 49 15.08 -4.44 -9.29
CA GLU A 49 16.43 -4.77 -9.79
C GLU A 49 16.53 -4.69 -11.32
N SER A 50 15.44 -4.90 -12.04
CA SER A 50 15.44 -4.85 -13.51
C SER A 50 15.75 -3.46 -14.10
N GLU A 51 15.79 -2.40 -13.28
CA GLU A 51 15.91 -0.99 -13.69
C GLU A 51 14.91 -0.58 -14.80
N SER A 52 13.82 -1.33 -14.95
CA SER A 52 12.81 -1.05 -15.97
C SER A 52 12.18 0.31 -15.73
N LYS A 53 12.03 1.09 -16.81
CA LYS A 53 11.29 2.36 -16.79
C LYS A 53 9.78 2.16 -16.85
N ASP A 54 9.33 0.93 -17.14
CA ASP A 54 7.92 0.59 -17.17
C ASP A 54 7.33 0.55 -15.76
N ARG A 55 6.00 0.47 -15.65
CA ARG A 55 5.33 0.33 -14.36
C ARG A 55 5.08 -1.15 -14.09
N TYR A 56 5.45 -1.62 -12.89
CA TYR A 56 5.03 -2.94 -12.43
C TYR A 56 3.50 -3.04 -12.40
N PHE A 57 2.96 -4.05 -13.07
CA PHE A 57 1.54 -4.33 -13.05
C PHE A 57 1.21 -5.19 -11.83
N PHE A 58 0.68 -4.56 -10.78
CA PHE A 58 0.28 -5.24 -9.53
C PHE A 58 -0.97 -6.14 -9.69
N GLY A 59 -1.51 -6.24 -10.90
CA GLY A 59 -2.68 -7.04 -11.22
C GLY A 59 -4.00 -6.28 -11.10
N THR A 60 -5.06 -6.91 -11.58
CA THR A 60 -6.43 -6.37 -11.57
C THR A 60 -7.05 -6.51 -10.19
N ILE A 61 -7.71 -5.44 -9.73
CA ILE A 61 -8.51 -5.43 -8.50
C ILE A 61 -9.95 -5.16 -8.90
N ILE A 62 -10.88 -6.02 -8.47
CA ILE A 62 -12.31 -5.85 -8.73
C ILE A 62 -12.97 -5.29 -7.48
N ILE A 63 -13.63 -4.15 -7.62
CA ILE A 63 -14.34 -3.46 -6.56
C ILE A 63 -15.78 -3.26 -6.97
N ASN A 64 -16.71 -3.56 -6.07
CA ASN A 64 -18.10 -3.17 -6.17
C ASN A 64 -18.26 -1.72 -5.71
N CYS A 65 -18.77 -0.84 -6.56
CA CYS A 65 -19.06 0.56 -6.20
C CYS A 65 -20.57 0.72 -6.02
N GLN A 66 -20.99 1.26 -4.87
CA GLN A 66 -22.39 1.49 -4.52
C GLN A 66 -22.57 2.89 -3.94
N ASP A 67 -23.82 3.32 -3.82
CA ASP A 67 -24.22 4.59 -3.18
C ASP A 67 -23.46 5.81 -3.71
N ASN A 68 -23.54 6.06 -5.02
CA ASN A 68 -22.85 7.19 -5.68
C ASN A 68 -21.35 7.24 -5.36
N ASP A 69 -20.65 6.11 -5.45
CA ASP A 69 -19.22 5.97 -5.19
C ASP A 69 -18.79 6.22 -3.72
N THR A 70 -19.73 6.15 -2.75
CA THR A 70 -19.40 6.27 -1.32
C THR A 70 -19.19 4.92 -0.62
N LYS A 71 -19.55 3.80 -1.26
CA LYS A 71 -19.31 2.44 -0.73
C LYS A 71 -18.54 1.58 -1.72
N TYR A 72 -17.40 1.08 -1.28
CA TYR A 72 -16.54 0.18 -2.04
C TYR A 72 -16.44 -1.19 -1.35
N GLY A 73 -16.79 -2.25 -2.07
CA GLY A 73 -16.64 -3.63 -1.61
C GLY A 73 -15.58 -4.37 -2.42
N LEU A 74 -14.53 -4.89 -1.77
CA LEU A 74 -13.47 -5.65 -2.45
C LEU A 74 -13.99 -7.02 -2.90
N ILE A 75 -14.15 -7.24 -4.20
CA ILE A 75 -14.69 -8.49 -4.77
C ILE A 75 -13.57 -9.49 -5.08
N ASP A 76 -12.49 -9.04 -5.71
CA ASP A 76 -11.39 -9.91 -6.10
C ASP A 76 -10.05 -9.29 -5.71
N SER A 77 -9.02 -10.13 -5.59
CA SER A 77 -7.67 -9.83 -5.11
C SER A 77 -7.54 -9.51 -3.62
N GLN A 78 -8.55 -9.83 -2.80
CA GLN A 78 -8.55 -9.65 -1.35
C GLN A 78 -7.23 -10.10 -0.70
N ARG A 79 -6.75 -11.31 -1.01
CA ARG A 79 -5.51 -11.85 -0.44
C ARG A 79 -4.30 -10.98 -0.77
N ARG A 80 -4.14 -10.61 -2.05
CA ARG A 80 -3.03 -9.76 -2.50
C ARG A 80 -3.09 -8.37 -1.86
N THR A 81 -4.29 -7.77 -1.78
CA THR A 81 -4.50 -6.49 -1.10
C THR A 81 -4.16 -6.57 0.38
N THR A 82 -4.63 -7.61 1.09
CA THR A 82 -4.30 -7.82 2.50
C THR A 82 -2.80 -8.01 2.71
N THR A 83 -2.14 -8.86 1.92
CA THR A 83 -0.68 -9.06 2.00
C THR A 83 0.09 -7.77 1.74
N PHE A 84 -0.35 -6.96 0.78
CA PHE A 84 0.26 -5.68 0.49
C PHE A 84 0.13 -4.69 1.65
N LEU A 85 -1.05 -4.62 2.28
CA LEU A 85 -1.26 -3.80 3.48
C LEU A 85 -0.37 -4.26 4.65
N LEU A 86 -0.24 -5.58 4.83
CA LEU A 86 0.68 -6.16 5.83
C LEU A 86 2.14 -5.81 5.53
N LEU A 87 2.55 -5.86 4.26
CA LEU A 87 3.88 -5.46 3.82
C LEU A 87 4.13 -3.97 4.11
N LEU A 88 3.19 -3.09 3.79
CA LEU A 88 3.28 -1.66 4.13
C LEU A 88 3.41 -1.46 5.65
N LYS A 89 2.64 -2.20 6.45
CA LYS A 89 2.73 -2.16 7.92
C LYS A 89 4.10 -2.63 8.42
N ALA A 90 4.65 -3.70 7.85
CA ALA A 90 6.00 -4.18 8.18
C ALA A 90 7.07 -3.14 7.82
N LEU A 91 6.99 -2.54 6.62
CA LEU A 91 7.88 -1.45 6.20
C LEU A 91 7.80 -0.25 7.14
N LEU A 92 6.59 0.16 7.56
CA LEU A 92 6.40 1.22 8.53
C LEU A 92 7.12 0.93 9.86
N VAL A 93 6.99 -0.30 10.38
CA VAL A 93 7.68 -0.72 11.61
C VAL A 93 9.20 -0.64 11.42
N ARG A 94 9.73 -1.12 10.29
CA ARG A 94 11.17 -1.07 9.99
C ARG A 94 11.69 0.36 9.83
N ILE A 95 10.93 1.23 9.18
CA ILE A 95 11.27 2.65 9.03
C ILE A 95 11.32 3.35 10.39
N ASN A 96 10.34 3.09 11.27
CA ASN A 96 10.35 3.67 12.62
C ASN A 96 11.60 3.24 13.42
N VAL A 97 11.99 1.96 13.33
CA VAL A 97 13.22 1.46 13.96
C VAL A 97 14.46 2.15 13.36
N ALA A 98 14.52 2.31 12.03
CA ALA A 98 15.64 2.96 11.37
C ALA A 98 15.78 4.44 11.77
N ILE A 99 14.67 5.19 11.77
CA ILE A 99 14.65 6.61 12.20
C ILE A 99 15.18 6.74 13.64
N ASN A 100 14.72 5.90 14.56
CA ASN A 100 15.17 5.95 15.96
C ASN A 100 16.66 5.66 16.13
N ARG A 101 17.24 4.79 15.29
CA ARG A 101 18.69 4.50 15.31
C ARG A 101 19.52 5.64 14.74
N ILE A 102 19.01 6.26 13.68
CA ILE A 102 19.70 7.31 12.93
C ILE A 102 19.63 8.67 13.63
N ALA A 103 18.65 8.90 14.50
CA ALA A 103 18.49 10.18 15.20
C ALA A 103 19.69 10.59 16.09
N SER A 104 20.63 9.67 16.33
CA SER A 104 21.85 9.90 17.12
C SER A 104 23.09 10.23 16.28
N ASP A 105 22.96 10.31 14.96
CA ASP A 105 24.07 10.51 14.00
C ASP A 105 23.82 11.76 13.14
N GLU A 106 24.66 12.79 13.29
CA GLU A 106 24.52 14.10 12.60
C GLU A 106 24.71 14.01 11.09
N ASP A 107 25.55 13.08 10.61
CA ASP A 107 25.83 12.91 9.17
C ASP A 107 24.64 12.29 8.41
N SER A 108 23.69 11.70 9.14
CA SER A 108 22.57 10.96 8.57
C SER A 108 21.30 11.79 8.39
N ALA A 109 21.36 13.12 8.51
CA ALA A 109 20.19 14.02 8.42
C ALA A 109 19.42 13.90 7.08
N SER A 110 20.11 13.70 5.95
CA SER A 110 19.47 13.49 4.64
C SER A 110 18.67 12.19 4.59
N LEU A 111 19.27 11.09 5.08
CA LEU A 111 18.62 9.79 5.16
C LEU A 111 17.41 9.81 6.10
N CYS A 112 17.53 10.47 7.25
CA CYS A 112 16.44 10.62 8.21
C CYS A 112 15.23 11.34 7.58
N ARG A 113 15.46 12.45 6.85
CA ARG A 113 14.40 13.14 6.11
C ARG A 113 13.72 12.23 5.08
N GLY A 114 14.51 11.48 4.29
CA GLY A 114 13.97 10.54 3.31
C GLY A 114 13.13 9.42 3.93
N LEU A 115 13.53 8.91 5.09
CA LEU A 115 12.77 7.90 5.84
C LEU A 115 11.49 8.47 6.45
N GLN A 116 11.53 9.69 6.98
CA GLN A 116 10.35 10.39 7.51
C GLN A 116 9.31 10.64 6.43
N GLU A 117 9.74 11.00 5.21
CA GLU A 117 8.84 11.15 4.05
C GLU A 117 8.14 9.83 3.72
N ARG A 118 8.90 8.74 3.58
CA ARG A 118 8.36 7.40 3.30
C ARG A 118 7.42 6.93 4.40
N ARG A 119 7.77 7.18 5.67
CA ARG A 119 6.92 6.92 6.83
C ARG A 119 5.57 7.62 6.71
N ARG A 120 5.56 8.91 6.38
CA ARG A 120 4.33 9.71 6.27
C ARG A 120 3.44 9.19 5.15
N ARG A 121 4.02 8.86 3.99
CA ARG A 121 3.28 8.28 2.86
C ARG A 121 2.62 6.94 3.22
N ILE A 122 3.33 6.06 3.92
CA ILE A 122 2.77 4.78 4.36
C ILE A 122 1.67 4.99 5.41
N MET A 123 1.87 5.91 6.35
CA MET A 123 0.85 6.26 7.35
C MET A 123 -0.44 6.78 6.70
N GLY A 124 -0.33 7.63 5.67
CA GLY A 124 -1.49 8.12 4.92
C GLY A 124 -2.27 7.00 4.23
N ILE A 125 -1.58 6.01 3.65
CA ILE A 125 -2.22 4.85 3.03
C ILE A 125 -2.91 3.95 4.07
N LEU A 126 -2.25 3.66 5.20
CA LEU A 126 -2.76 2.70 6.18
C LEU A 126 -3.87 3.25 7.08
N TYR A 127 -3.82 4.55 7.39
CA TYR A 127 -4.64 5.15 8.44
C TYR A 127 -5.49 6.32 7.96
N LYS A 128 -5.49 6.64 6.65
CA LYS A 128 -6.14 7.83 6.09
C LYS A 128 -5.74 9.14 6.81
N VAL A 129 -4.53 9.21 7.36
CA VAL A 129 -4.03 10.44 8.01
C VAL A 129 -3.71 11.45 6.93
N GLU A 130 -4.27 12.66 7.02
CA GLU A 130 -3.90 13.77 6.14
C GLU A 130 -2.37 13.95 6.16
N THR A 131 -1.73 13.72 5.02
CA THR A 131 -0.37 14.23 4.79
C THR A 131 -0.51 15.74 4.60
N PRO A 132 -0.04 16.60 5.53
CA PRO A 132 -0.02 18.04 5.27
C PRO A 132 0.73 18.27 3.95
N ALA A 133 0.12 19.04 3.06
CA ALA A 133 0.75 19.42 1.80
C ALA A 133 2.11 20.05 2.12
N ASN A 134 3.15 19.61 1.42
CA ASN A 134 4.49 20.17 1.55
C ASN A 134 4.39 21.71 1.45
N VAL A 135 4.78 22.40 2.53
CA VAL A 135 5.11 23.84 2.52
C VAL A 135 6.52 23.99 1.97
#